data_AF-A0A4Q9H4S8-F1
#
_entry.id   AF-A0A4Q9H4S8-F1
#
_cell.length_a   1.000
_cell.length_b   1.000
_cell.length_c   1.000
_cell.angle_alpha   90.00
_cell.angle_beta   90.00
_cell.angle_gamma   90.00
#
_symmetry.space_group_name_H-M   'P 1'
#
loop_
_entity.id
_entity.type
_entity.pdbx_description
1 polymer ?
#
loop_
_entity_poly.entity_id
_entity_poly.type
_entity_poly.pdbx_seq_one_letter_code
_entity_poly.pdbx_strand_id
1 'polypeptide(L)'
;MSEHYRRHCNRTALAGALAGELGSYSDAWPLAHSNVKKIYELAASGAKLRIPKTEKPNDRVFDSCVAQIGLLGPELADDLAYTYNNINAFRVSIQAASDIDSDPAGQAALLSGALAAMERANERGKTLPERLRLIARESYFQRWPWLLLVVGALCSAIVAAFLLGAAYGDPLQTMSKKPEQARRAD
;
A
#
# COMPACT_ATOMS: atom_id res chain seq x y z
N MET A 1 -8.04 4.31 -22.05
CA MET A 1 -8.02 4.29 -20.57
C MET A 1 -8.22 5.71 -20.08
N SER A 2 -9.12 5.97 -19.12
CA SER A 2 -9.31 7.32 -18.61
C SER A 2 -8.15 7.73 -17.69
N GLU A 3 -7.82 9.02 -17.67
CA GLU A 3 -6.80 9.59 -16.77
C GLU A 3 -7.09 9.27 -15.29
N HIS A 4 -8.37 9.20 -14.91
CA HIS A 4 -8.80 8.81 -13.57
C HIS A 4 -8.41 7.37 -13.20
N TYR A 5 -8.59 6.41 -14.11
CA TYR A 5 -8.18 5.02 -13.87
C TYR A 5 -6.67 4.93 -13.68
N ARG A 6 -5.90 5.59 -14.55
CA ARG A 6 -4.44 5.64 -14.46
C ARG A 6 -3.97 6.23 -13.12
N ARG A 7 -4.56 7.34 -12.67
CA ARG A 7 -4.26 7.95 -11.36
C ARG A 7 -4.58 7.02 -10.19
N HIS A 8 -5.70 6.28 -10.27
CA HIS A 8 -6.04 5.29 -9.25
C HIS A 8 -5.00 4.17 -9.18
N CYS A 9 -4.62 3.56 -10.32
CA CYS A 9 -3.58 2.53 -10.35
C CYS A 9 -2.23 3.04 -9.83
N ASN A 10 -1.85 4.27 -10.17
CA ASN A 10 -0.62 4.87 -9.65
C ASN A 10 -0.67 5.04 -8.13
N ARG A 11 -1.80 5.51 -7.58
CA ARG A 11 -2.00 5.66 -6.13
C ARG A 11 -1.92 4.31 -5.40
N THR A 12 -2.57 3.27 -5.91
CA THR A 12 -2.58 1.94 -5.25
C THR A 12 -1.21 1.25 -5.35
N ALA A 13 -0.54 1.36 -6.50
CA ALA A 13 0.82 0.83 -6.66
C ALA A 13 1.84 1.53 -5.74
N LEU A 14 1.77 2.86 -5.67
CA LEU A 14 2.58 3.67 -4.76
C LEU A 14 2.37 3.26 -3.30
N ALA A 15 1.11 3.14 -2.87
CA ALA A 15 0.78 2.72 -1.52
C ALA A 15 1.32 1.32 -1.20
N GLY A 16 1.19 0.38 -2.14
CA GLY A 16 1.70 -0.98 -1.97
C GLY A 16 3.22 -1.04 -1.81
N ALA A 17 3.95 -0.30 -2.64
CA ALA A 17 5.41 -0.25 -2.58
C ALA A 17 5.92 0.35 -1.25
N LEU A 18 5.36 1.49 -0.83
CA LEU A 18 5.73 2.15 0.42
C LEU A 18 5.35 1.31 1.65
N ALA A 19 4.21 0.61 1.61
CA ALA A 19 3.83 -0.30 2.68
C ALA A 19 4.83 -1.46 2.87
N GLY A 20 5.40 -1.96 1.77
CA GLY A 20 6.42 -3.00 1.81
C GLY A 20 7.71 -2.50 2.46
N GLU A 21 8.20 -1.34 2.04
CA GLU A 21 9.42 -0.74 2.60
C GLU A 21 9.26 -0.40 4.09
N LEU A 22 8.22 0.36 4.47
CA LEU A 22 7.97 0.68 5.88
C LEU A 22 7.69 -0.56 6.72
N GLY A 23 6.99 -1.56 6.18
CA GLY A 23 6.75 -2.82 6.88
C GLY A 23 8.06 -3.53 7.25
N SER A 24 9.04 -3.55 6.33
CA SER A 24 10.35 -4.13 6.62
C SER A 24 11.09 -3.39 7.74
N TYR A 25 10.91 -2.07 7.84
CA TYR A 25 11.48 -1.27 8.92
C TYR A 25 10.78 -1.55 10.25
N SER A 26 9.44 -1.63 10.25
CA SER A 26 8.65 -1.95 11.44
C SER A 26 9.07 -3.29 12.06
N ASP A 27 9.31 -4.31 11.24
CA ASP A 27 9.74 -5.64 11.72
C ASP A 27 11.12 -5.59 12.39
N ALA A 28 12.05 -4.80 11.84
CA ALA A 28 13.41 -4.65 12.37
C ALA A 28 13.51 -3.65 13.53
N TRP A 29 12.50 -2.79 13.72
CA TRP A 29 12.56 -1.63 14.60
C TRP A 29 12.88 -1.95 16.07
N PRO A 30 12.24 -2.95 16.72
CA PRO A 30 12.48 -3.23 18.13
C PRO A 30 13.93 -3.64 18.41
N LEU A 31 14.51 -4.44 17.51
CA LEU A 31 15.89 -4.88 17.61
C LEU A 31 16.86 -3.72 17.37
N ALA A 32 16.64 -2.93 16.32
CA ALA A 32 17.45 -1.75 16.02
C ALA A 32 17.45 -0.76 17.19
N HIS A 33 16.27 -0.44 17.73
CA HIS A 33 16.13 0.46 18.86
C HIS A 33 16.87 -0.05 20.11
N SER A 34 16.71 -1.34 20.45
CA SER A 34 17.40 -1.97 21.58
C SER A 34 18.93 -1.90 21.43
N ASN A 35 19.44 -2.13 20.23
CA ASN A 35 20.87 -2.07 19.95
C ASN A 35 21.42 -0.64 20.08
N VAL A 36 20.76 0.34 19.47
CA VAL A 36 21.17 1.75 19.57
C VAL A 36 21.13 2.22 21.03
N LYS A 37 20.10 1.80 21.79
CA LYS A 37 19.98 2.14 23.21
C LYS A 37 21.14 1.61 24.04
N LYS A 38 21.55 0.36 23.82
CA LYS A 38 22.72 -0.23 24.51
C LYS A 38 24.02 0.51 24.17
N ILE A 39 24.21 0.87 22.90
CA ILE A 39 25.39 1.62 22.46
C ILE A 39 25.39 3.01 23.12
N TYR A 40 24.23 3.68 23.16
CA TYR A 40 24.05 4.94 23.88
C TYR A 40 24.41 4.82 25.36
N GLU A 41 23.88 3.82 26.06
CA GLU A 41 24.15 3.62 27.50
C GLU A 41 25.65 3.41 27.78
N LEU A 42 26.33 2.64 26.92
CA LEU A 42 27.77 2.47 27.01
C LEU A 42 28.53 3.79 26.77
N ALA A 43 28.20 4.55 25.74
CA ALA A 43 28.83 5.85 25.47
C ALA A 43 28.58 6.83 26.62
N ALA A 44 27.36 6.88 27.15
CA ALA A 44 26.96 7.74 28.26
C ALA A 44 27.69 7.39 29.57
N SER A 45 28.13 6.14 29.74
CA SER A 45 29.00 5.73 30.86
C SER A 45 30.46 6.20 30.73
N GLY A 46 30.81 6.87 29.62
CA GLY A 46 32.18 7.30 29.32
C GLY A 46 33.02 6.24 28.63
N ALA A 47 32.43 5.10 28.23
CA ALA A 47 33.15 4.07 27.50
C ALA A 47 33.58 4.57 26.13
N LYS A 48 34.85 4.31 25.75
CA LYS A 48 35.34 4.59 24.40
C LYS A 48 34.81 3.51 23.47
N LEU A 49 33.84 3.87 22.63
CA LEU A 49 33.25 2.97 21.66
C LEU A 49 33.88 3.15 20.29
N ARG A 50 34.15 2.03 19.63
CA ARG A 50 34.46 1.99 18.21
C ARG A 50 33.23 1.50 17.47
N ILE A 51 32.45 2.43 16.94
CA ILE A 51 31.33 2.12 16.05
C ILE A 51 31.93 1.91 14.65
N PRO A 52 31.72 0.74 14.01
CA PRO A 52 32.19 0.54 12.64
C PRO A 52 31.59 1.59 11.71
N LYS A 53 32.43 2.17 10.86
CA LYS A 53 31.94 3.07 9.80
C LYS A 53 31.01 2.30 8.90
N THR A 54 29.79 2.80 8.76
CA THR A 54 28.78 2.23 7.89
C THR A 54 28.27 3.31 6.96
N GLU A 55 28.04 2.95 5.69
CA GLU A 55 27.39 3.86 4.76
C GLU A 55 25.91 4.01 5.13
N LYS A 56 25.40 5.24 5.02
CA LYS A 56 23.99 5.54 5.28
C LYS A 56 23.11 4.74 4.30
N PRO A 57 22.18 3.90 4.79
CA PRO A 57 21.22 3.23 3.90
C PRO A 57 20.30 4.24 3.19
N ASN A 58 19.91 3.90 1.96
CA ASN A 58 18.95 4.67 1.16
C ASN A 58 17.55 4.05 1.25
N ASP A 59 16.52 4.88 1.20
CA ASP A 59 15.11 4.47 1.20
C ASP A 59 14.67 4.29 -0.25
N ARG A 60 15.09 3.19 -0.87
CA ARG A 60 15.02 2.98 -2.33
C ARG A 60 13.63 3.24 -2.91
N VAL A 61 12.57 2.81 -2.22
CA VAL A 61 11.20 3.02 -2.69
C VAL A 61 10.84 4.49 -2.50
N PHE A 62 10.91 5.01 -1.27
CA PHE A 62 10.53 6.39 -0.97
C PHE A 62 11.27 7.42 -1.82
N ASP A 63 12.60 7.30 -1.93
CA ASP A 63 13.45 8.20 -2.72
C ASP A 63 13.05 8.20 -4.20
N SER A 64 12.66 7.03 -4.74
CA SER A 64 12.23 6.91 -6.15
C SER A 64 10.86 7.52 -6.43
N CYS A 65 10.02 7.69 -5.40
CA CYS A 65 8.62 8.10 -5.56
C CYS A 65 8.22 9.34 -4.74
N VAL A 66 9.18 10.07 -4.15
CA VAL A 66 8.91 11.21 -3.27
C VAL A 66 8.03 12.28 -3.93
N ALA A 67 8.22 12.54 -5.23
CA ALA A 67 7.41 13.50 -5.98
C ALA A 67 5.93 13.09 -6.16
N GLN A 68 5.60 11.83 -5.86
CA GLN A 68 4.28 11.24 -6.09
C GLN A 68 3.49 10.99 -4.79
N ILE A 69 4.10 11.18 -3.61
CA ILE A 69 3.44 10.87 -2.32
C ILE A 69 2.14 11.67 -2.10
N GLY A 70 2.01 12.83 -2.73
CA GLY A 70 0.77 13.62 -2.72
C GLY A 70 -0.44 12.90 -3.33
N LEU A 71 -0.24 11.86 -4.15
CA LEU A 71 -1.33 11.03 -4.68
C LEU A 71 -2.06 10.24 -3.58
N LEU A 72 -1.44 10.03 -2.42
CA LEU A 72 -2.02 9.28 -1.31
C LEU A 72 -3.02 10.10 -0.48
N GLY A 73 -3.04 11.42 -0.68
CA GLY A 73 -3.78 12.38 0.14
C GLY A 73 -2.89 13.11 1.13
N PRO A 74 -3.30 14.30 1.58
CA PRO A 74 -2.45 15.21 2.35
C PRO A 74 -1.98 14.62 3.69
N GLU A 75 -2.87 13.94 4.42
CA GLU A 75 -2.55 13.37 5.74
C GLU A 75 -1.48 12.26 5.64
N LEU A 76 -1.63 11.34 4.70
CA LEU A 76 -0.64 10.27 4.51
C LEU A 76 0.69 10.80 3.95
N ALA A 77 0.64 11.81 3.08
CA ALA A 77 1.85 12.44 2.56
C ALA A 77 2.65 13.12 3.68
N ASP A 78 1.96 13.83 4.59
CA ASP A 78 2.57 14.45 5.78
C ASP A 78 3.19 13.40 6.70
N ASP A 79 2.43 12.36 7.04
CA ASP A 79 2.90 11.28 7.91
C ASP A 79 4.12 10.56 7.31
N LEU A 80 4.09 10.26 6.01
CA LEU A 80 5.22 9.66 5.30
C LEU A 80 6.45 10.56 5.34
N ALA A 81 6.32 11.83 4.96
CA ALA A 81 7.43 12.76 4.98
C ALA A 81 8.02 12.90 6.39
N TYR A 82 7.17 13.00 7.42
CA TYR A 82 7.59 13.07 8.81
C TYR A 82 8.34 11.81 9.25
N THR A 83 7.79 10.62 8.99
CA THR A 83 8.39 9.35 9.38
C THR A 83 9.72 9.13 8.68
N TYR A 84 9.79 9.29 7.35
CA TYR A 84 11.04 9.10 6.60
C TYR A 84 12.11 10.13 6.98
N ASN A 85 11.74 11.39 7.23
CA ASN A 85 12.70 12.39 7.70
C ASN A 85 13.30 12.02 9.07
N ASN A 86 12.50 11.48 9.99
CA ASN A 86 13.02 11.03 11.28
C ASN A 86 13.86 9.73 11.16
N ILE A 87 13.52 8.82 10.25
CA ILE A 87 14.39 7.67 9.91
C ILE A 87 15.73 8.16 9.37
N ASN A 88 15.73 9.13 8.45
CA ASN A 88 16.95 9.69 7.91
C ASN A 88 17.76 10.43 8.98
N ALA A 89 17.12 11.21 9.86
CA ALA A 89 17.77 11.87 10.99
C ALA A 89 18.47 10.85 11.91
N PHE A 90 17.80 9.75 12.25
CA PHE A 90 18.39 8.62 12.97
C PHE A 90 19.67 8.12 12.26
N ARG A 91 19.60 7.83 10.96
CA ARG A 91 20.74 7.28 10.20
C ARG A 91 21.91 8.26 10.12
N VAL A 92 21.64 9.56 9.92
CA VAL A 92 22.66 10.61 9.92
C VAL A 92 23.34 10.71 11.29
N SER A 93 22.59 10.64 12.38
CA SER A 93 23.15 10.65 13.73
C SER A 93 24.03 9.43 14.03
N ILE A 94 23.64 8.23 13.57
CA ILE A 94 24.48 7.02 13.70
C ILE A 94 25.77 7.15 12.89
N GLN A 95 25.68 7.64 11.64
CA GLN A 95 26.84 7.84 10.80
C GLN A 95 27.81 8.83 11.45
N ALA A 96 27.31 9.99 11.92
CA ALA A 96 28.11 10.97 12.62
C ALA A 96 28.74 10.39 13.90
N ALA A 97 28.01 9.58 14.68
CA ALA A 97 28.56 8.92 15.87
C ALA A 97 29.69 7.93 15.52
N SER A 98 29.65 7.33 14.33
CA SER A 98 30.72 6.44 13.83
C SER A 98 31.95 7.18 13.31
N ASP A 99 31.82 8.46 12.98
CA ASP A 99 32.93 9.32 12.53
C ASP A 99 33.65 10.05 13.66
N ILE A 100 33.02 10.15 14.84
CA ILE A 100 33.67 10.71 16.03
C ILE A 100 34.60 9.67 16.64
N ASP A 101 35.90 9.92 16.52
CA ASP A 101 36.93 9.16 17.22
C ASP A 101 37.16 9.72 18.63
N SER A 102 37.12 8.83 19.63
CA SER A 102 37.63 9.10 20.98
C SER A 102 36.96 10.23 21.79
N ASP A 103 35.72 10.62 21.45
CA ASP A 103 34.88 11.51 22.28
C ASP A 103 33.57 10.80 22.71
N PRO A 104 33.56 10.16 23.90
CA PRO A 104 32.37 9.48 24.41
C PRO A 104 31.17 10.41 24.63
N ALA A 105 31.41 11.68 25.01
CA ALA A 105 30.32 12.62 25.30
C ALA A 105 29.62 13.06 24.01
N GLY A 106 30.40 13.37 22.96
CA GLY A 106 29.88 13.66 21.63
C GLY A 106 29.15 12.47 21.02
N GLN A 107 29.70 11.26 21.14
CA GLN A 107 29.03 10.03 20.70
C GLN A 107 27.69 9.82 21.43
N ALA A 108 27.66 9.98 22.76
CA ALA A 108 26.44 9.82 23.55
C ALA A 108 25.35 10.84 23.13
N ALA A 109 25.73 12.10 22.89
CA ALA A 109 24.79 13.13 22.44
C ALA A 109 24.16 12.80 21.07
N LEU A 110 24.98 12.35 20.11
CA LEU A 110 24.48 11.93 18.80
C LEU A 110 23.57 10.70 18.88
N LEU A 111 23.94 9.69 19.66
CA LEU A 111 23.15 8.48 19.86
C LEU A 111 21.82 8.78 20.57
N SER A 112 21.81 9.72 21.53
CA SER A 112 20.58 10.20 22.16
C SER A 112 19.66 10.87 21.14
N GLY A 113 20.19 11.72 20.27
CA GLY A 113 19.44 12.32 19.15
C GLY A 113 18.90 11.26 18.18
N ALA A 114 19.68 10.22 17.90
CA ALA A 114 19.27 9.09 17.08
C ALA A 114 18.07 8.34 17.69
N LEU A 115 18.11 8.04 19.00
CA LEU A 115 17.00 7.42 19.72
C LEU A 115 15.74 8.27 19.68
N ALA A 116 15.85 9.58 19.96
CA ALA A 116 14.70 10.48 19.91
C ALA A 116 14.08 10.55 18.51
N ALA A 117 14.90 10.53 17.45
CA ALA A 117 14.41 10.44 16.08
C ALA A 117 13.72 9.11 15.81
N MET A 118 14.26 8.00 16.33
CA MET A 118 13.61 6.70 16.22
C MET A 118 12.24 6.68 16.92
N GLU A 119 12.13 7.22 18.12
CA GLU A 119 10.87 7.25 18.87
C GLU A 119 9.79 8.02 18.10
N ARG A 120 10.12 9.21 17.58
CA ARG A 120 9.18 10.00 16.76
C ARG A 120 8.79 9.31 15.46
N ALA A 121 9.75 8.70 14.76
CA ALA A 121 9.47 7.94 13.55
C ALA A 121 8.50 6.78 13.83
N ASN A 122 8.71 6.05 14.93
CA ASN A 122 7.87 4.94 15.32
C ASN A 122 6.48 5.38 15.77
N GLU A 123 6.39 6.43 16.59
CA GLU A 123 5.13 6.93 17.12
C GLU A 123 4.17 7.32 15.99
N ARG A 124 4.68 8.07 14.99
CA ARG A 124 3.90 8.51 13.82
C ARG A 124 3.75 7.41 12.77
N GLY A 125 4.79 6.59 12.59
CA GLY A 125 4.89 5.62 11.51
C GLY A 125 4.26 4.26 11.78
N LYS A 126 3.98 3.91 13.05
CA LYS A 126 3.55 2.56 13.46
C LYS A 126 2.35 1.98 12.71
N THR A 127 1.42 2.82 12.24
CA THR A 127 0.19 2.40 11.55
C THR A 127 0.22 2.67 10.05
N LEU A 128 1.30 3.26 9.54
CA LEU A 128 1.41 3.60 8.12
C LEU A 128 1.41 2.37 7.21
N PRO A 129 2.15 1.27 7.51
CA PRO A 129 2.10 0.07 6.67
C PRO A 129 0.67 -0.46 6.49
N GLU A 130 -0.13 -0.50 7.56
CA GLU A 130 -1.52 -0.96 7.51
C GLU A 130 -2.40 -0.01 6.70
N ARG A 131 -2.33 1.30 6.97
CA ARG A 131 -3.12 2.33 6.23
C ARG A 131 -2.79 2.31 4.74
N LEU A 132 -1.52 2.14 4.37
CA LEU A 132 -1.09 2.04 2.99
C LEU A 132 -1.55 0.72 2.34
N ARG A 133 -1.50 -0.41 3.05
CA ARG A 133 -2.05 -1.69 2.55
C ARG A 133 -3.56 -1.61 2.30
N LEU A 134 -4.31 -0.85 3.10
CA LEU A 134 -5.73 -0.62 2.85
C LEU A 134 -5.95 0.10 1.52
N ILE A 135 -5.17 1.16 1.24
CA ILE A 135 -5.23 1.87 -0.05
C ILE A 135 -4.82 0.95 -1.20
N ALA A 136 -3.74 0.19 -1.03
CA ALA A 136 -3.24 -0.73 -2.06
C ALA A 136 -4.28 -1.80 -2.46
N ARG A 137 -5.19 -2.16 -1.54
CA ARG A 137 -6.28 -3.12 -1.76
C ARG A 137 -7.56 -2.49 -2.33
N GLU A 138 -7.64 -1.16 -2.47
CA GLU A 138 -8.82 -0.52 -3.07
C GLU A 138 -8.99 -0.97 -4.53
N SER A 139 -10.17 -1.49 -4.87
CA SER A 139 -10.52 -1.77 -6.27
C SER A 139 -11.20 -0.56 -6.92
N TYR A 140 -10.81 -0.23 -8.16
CA TYR A 140 -11.39 0.89 -8.92
C TYR A 140 -12.92 0.81 -9.01
N PHE A 141 -13.44 -0.40 -9.27
CA PHE A 141 -14.88 -0.64 -9.46
C PHE A 141 -15.68 -0.65 -8.16
N GLN A 142 -15.01 -0.82 -7.02
CA GLN A 142 -15.66 -0.82 -5.70
C GLN A 142 -16.19 0.58 -5.32
N ARG A 143 -15.73 1.63 -6.00
CA ARG A 143 -16.26 3.00 -5.82
C ARG A 143 -17.66 3.20 -6.41
N TRP A 144 -18.15 2.34 -7.31
CA TRP A 144 -19.44 2.51 -7.97
C TRP A 144 -20.37 1.31 -7.69
N PRO A 145 -20.84 1.14 -6.43
CA PRO A 145 -21.69 0.01 -6.05
C PRO A 145 -23.01 -0.03 -6.84
N TRP A 146 -23.51 1.14 -7.27
CA TRP A 146 -24.72 1.24 -8.09
C TRP A 146 -24.55 0.61 -9.49
N LEU A 147 -23.36 0.66 -10.09
CA LEU A 147 -23.11 0.01 -11.39
C LEU A 147 -23.27 -1.50 -11.27
N LEU A 148 -22.77 -2.09 -10.18
CA LEU A 148 -22.92 -3.52 -9.90
C LEU A 148 -24.39 -3.91 -9.72
N LEU A 149 -25.18 -3.06 -9.05
CA LEU A 149 -26.63 -3.27 -8.92
C LEU A 149 -27.36 -3.17 -10.27
N VAL A 150 -27.02 -2.18 -11.10
CA VAL A 150 -27.63 -2.00 -12.43
C VAL A 150 -27.29 -3.16 -13.37
N VAL A 151 -26.02 -3.58 -13.39
CA VAL A 151 -25.59 -4.75 -14.19
C VAL A 151 -26.25 -6.02 -13.69
N GLY A 152 -26.32 -6.22 -12.36
CA GLY A 152 -27.02 -7.35 -11.76
C GLY A 152 -28.51 -7.39 -12.12
N ALA A 153 -29.19 -6.25 -12.06
CA ALA A 153 -30.60 -6.12 -12.46
C ALA A 153 -30.82 -6.41 -13.95
N LEU A 154 -29.96 -5.89 -14.83
CA LEU A 154 -30.00 -6.15 -16.27
C LEU A 154 -29.79 -7.64 -16.58
N CYS A 155 -28.77 -8.27 -15.98
CA CYS A 155 -28.54 -9.70 -16.15
C CYS A 155 -29.74 -10.54 -15.68
N SER A 156 -30.34 -10.17 -14.55
CA SER A 156 -31.53 -10.85 -14.02
C SER A 156 -32.74 -10.71 -14.94
N ALA A 157 -32.95 -9.53 -15.51
CA ALA A 157 -34.02 -9.28 -16.48
C ALA A 157 -33.84 -10.08 -17.79
N ILE A 158 -32.59 -10.19 -18.29
CA ILE A 158 -32.29 -10.99 -19.49
C ILE A 158 -32.56 -12.48 -19.22
N VAL A 159 -32.11 -13.00 -18.09
CA VAL A 159 -32.37 -14.41 -17.71
C VAL A 159 -33.87 -14.66 -17.56
N ALA A 160 -34.61 -13.76 -16.91
CA ALA A 160 -36.06 -13.87 -16.78
C ALA A 160 -36.77 -13.86 -18.14
N ALA A 161 -36.36 -12.98 -19.06
CA ALA A 161 -36.91 -12.93 -20.42
C ALA A 161 -36.64 -14.22 -21.21
N PHE A 162 -35.45 -14.81 -21.08
CA PHE A 162 -35.12 -16.12 -21.68
C PHE A 162 -35.97 -17.25 -21.10
N LEU A 163 -36.13 -17.31 -19.77
CA LEU A 163 -36.93 -18.34 -19.12
C LEU A 163 -38.43 -18.21 -19.46
N LEU A 164 -38.95 -16.99 -19.49
CA LEU A 164 -40.33 -16.73 -19.93
C LEU A 164 -40.52 -17.05 -21.42
N GLY A 165 -39.58 -16.67 -22.27
CA GLY A 165 -39.60 -17.03 -23.69
C GLY A 165 -39.55 -18.54 -23.93
N ALA A 166 -38.83 -19.30 -23.09
CA ALA A 166 -38.81 -20.76 -23.15
C ALA A 166 -40.10 -21.39 -22.59
N ALA A 167 -40.67 -20.84 -21.52
CA ALA A 167 -41.91 -21.32 -20.92
C ALA A 167 -43.16 -21.00 -21.77
N TYR A 168 -43.15 -19.87 -22.47
CA TYR A 168 -44.22 -19.40 -23.34
C TYR A 168 -43.90 -19.57 -24.84
N GLY A 169 -42.82 -20.31 -25.15
CA GLY A 169 -42.35 -20.63 -26.50
C GLY A 169 -43.31 -21.57 -27.24
N ASP A 170 -44.36 -20.95 -27.77
CA ASP A 170 -45.09 -21.23 -29.00
C ASP A 170 -45.73 -22.62 -29.21
N PRO A 171 -46.95 -22.87 -28.66
CA PRO A 171 -47.80 -23.96 -29.15
C PRO A 171 -48.23 -23.78 -30.63
N LEU A 172 -48.03 -22.62 -31.26
CA LEU A 172 -48.52 -22.36 -32.63
C LEU A 172 -47.62 -22.92 -33.75
N GLN A 173 -46.38 -23.34 -33.46
CA GLN A 173 -45.59 -24.08 -34.45
C GLN A 173 -46.12 -25.50 -34.74
N THR A 174 -47.04 -26.02 -33.93
CA THR A 174 -47.66 -27.33 -34.21
C THR A 174 -48.87 -27.26 -35.16
N MET A 175 -49.38 -26.07 -35.49
CA MET A 175 -50.58 -25.93 -36.35
C MET A 175 -50.29 -25.62 -37.83
N SER A 176 -49.02 -25.39 -38.22
CA SER A 176 -48.63 -25.16 -39.62
C SER A 176 -47.94 -26.37 -40.26
N LYS A 177 -48.52 -27.57 -40.10
CA LYS A 177 -48.24 -28.74 -40.97
C LYS A 177 -49.54 -29.46 -41.35
N LYS A 178 -50.40 -28.77 -42.10
CA LYS A 178 -51.30 -29.39 -43.09
C LYS A 178 -51.60 -28.31 -44.12
N PRO A 179 -51.28 -28.57 -45.39
CA PRO A 179 -52.28 -29.27 -46.18
C PRO A 179 -51.68 -30.25 -47.20
N GLU A 180 -52.57 -30.94 -47.91
CA GLU A 180 -52.33 -31.39 -49.29
C GLU A 180 -51.70 -32.78 -49.50
N GLN A 181 -52.43 -33.83 -49.11
CA GLN A 181 -52.49 -35.07 -49.91
C GLN A 181 -53.95 -35.54 -50.04
N ALA A 182 -54.72 -34.74 -50.77
CA ALA A 182 -55.87 -35.23 -51.52
C ALA A 182 -55.56 -34.97 -52.99
N ARG A 183 -55.83 -35.97 -53.84
CA ARG A 183 -55.72 -36.00 -55.32
C ARG A 183 -54.39 -36.48 -55.91
N ARG A 184 -54.36 -37.77 -56.25
CA ARG A 184 -54.03 -38.37 -57.56
C ARG A 184 -54.49 -39.84 -57.45
N ALA A 185 -55.60 -40.18 -58.11
CA ALA A 185 -55.63 -40.88 -59.41
C ALA A 185 -55.19 -42.34 -59.24
N ASP A 186 -55.89 -43.39 -59.64
CA ASP A 186 -57.17 -43.66 -60.31
C ASP A 186 -57.58 -45.09 -59.89
#